data_AF-A0A179HMM8-F1
#
_entry.id   AF-A0A179HMM8-F1
#
_cell.length_a   1.000
_cell.length_b   1.000
_cell.length_c   1.000
_cell.angle_alpha   90.00
_cell.angle_beta   90.00
_cell.angle_gamma   90.00
#
_symmetry.space_group_name_H-M   'P 1'
#
loop_
_entity.id
_entity.type
_entity.pdbx_description
1 polymer ?
#
loop_
_entity_poly.entity_id
_entity_poly.type
_entity_poly.pdbx_seq_one_letter_code
_entity_poly.pdbx_strand_id
1 'polypeptide(L)'
;MSDPGGIALRVKADLERYVKPREQVNYIRRILALHLGSLTGDGPVTHPLSLVDGVFKVDASKEISGIQKEYISALNANAAARREFDEVLEATTSQPEARPQQSSREPDFLQEQLAILQLRRKKECLLAIESSLDRLSEKPASFHSFLDSEDIFHGSKPLPSVPQVVLNSFVREQSGAEPDLHQRLHQLEKTVLRVKLLLKQEERVLAEARARCSKSNVSNGAKLEALNATRDELITWIETELGKASSEGSEGAAQVATGEQDQHSKADEAAITTQLQQIQRKYSAYVSSRKDLVEILAHRSQPSIPPPTEQSGEASKQAAGSKDPVNHLLTPYIEGIISVSRQQKAAITQKSHITTVLSKRNKDTRQVLDRLAEESQLLPAHPDKDSLRRRPGLQYEMTSKSADRAGVAARVKPWVLAADAAKIATLEAVAETIDGGQAALENSMTSLVKIDQLLGRGEQASEEDAVVEDATEDDVWLGSEGRGGAVRKHSKKETKPTVQKGDPWSILHGNLGLIGHDDAD
;
A
#
# COMPACT_ATOMS: atom_id res chain seq x y z
N MET A 1 -37.74 -50.93 11.53
CA MET A 1 -37.11 -51.73 10.46
C MET A 1 -37.17 -50.89 9.19
N SER A 2 -36.04 -50.39 8.71
CA SER A 2 -36.00 -49.48 7.56
C SER A 2 -36.26 -50.25 6.27
N ASP A 3 -37.25 -49.81 5.51
CA ASP A 3 -37.69 -50.41 4.26
C ASP A 3 -36.53 -50.42 3.23
N PRO A 4 -36.07 -51.60 2.77
CA PRO A 4 -34.97 -51.70 1.81
C PRO A 4 -35.29 -50.98 0.47
N GLY A 5 -36.56 -50.79 0.14
CA GLY A 5 -36.99 -50.03 -1.04
C GLY A 5 -36.66 -48.54 -0.95
N GLY A 6 -36.78 -47.94 0.23
CA GLY A 6 -36.51 -46.52 0.46
C GLY A 6 -35.02 -46.16 0.38
N ILE A 7 -34.15 -47.09 0.80
CA ILE A 7 -32.69 -46.90 0.74
C ILE A 7 -32.20 -46.98 -0.71
N ALA A 8 -32.72 -47.92 -1.49
CA ALA A 8 -32.35 -48.06 -2.91
C ALA A 8 -32.75 -46.82 -3.74
N LEU A 9 -33.91 -46.22 -3.46
CA LEU A 9 -34.36 -45.00 -4.14
C LEU A 9 -33.53 -43.76 -3.75
N ARG A 10 -33.13 -43.62 -2.48
CA ARG A 10 -32.19 -42.57 -2.06
C ARG A 10 -30.84 -42.71 -2.72
N VAL A 11 -30.26 -43.90 -2.69
CA VAL A 11 -28.96 -44.18 -3.34
C VAL A 11 -29.06 -43.92 -4.84
N LYS A 12 -30.17 -44.26 -5.49
CA LYS A 12 -30.38 -43.96 -6.90
C LYS A 12 -30.46 -42.45 -7.17
N ALA A 13 -31.22 -41.70 -6.37
CA ALA A 13 -31.32 -40.24 -6.50
C ALA A 13 -29.97 -39.55 -6.26
N ASP A 14 -29.19 -40.02 -5.28
CA ASP A 14 -27.85 -39.51 -4.99
C ASP A 14 -26.87 -39.83 -6.13
N LEU A 15 -26.98 -41.02 -6.75
CA LEU A 15 -26.15 -41.44 -7.87
C LEU A 15 -26.56 -40.82 -9.20
N GLU A 16 -27.84 -40.48 -9.41
CA GLU A 16 -28.33 -39.84 -10.65
C GLU A 16 -27.63 -38.50 -10.93
N ARG A 17 -27.16 -37.80 -9.89
CA ARG A 17 -26.34 -36.59 -10.03
C ARG A 17 -24.96 -36.87 -10.65
N TYR A 18 -24.43 -38.09 -10.47
CA TYR A 18 -23.08 -38.49 -10.89
C TYR A 18 -23.07 -39.47 -12.08
N VAL A 19 -24.17 -40.17 -12.33
CA VAL A 19 -24.33 -41.15 -13.41
C VAL A 19 -25.00 -40.49 -14.60
N LYS A 20 -24.18 -40.00 -15.53
CA LYS A 20 -24.69 -39.43 -16.80
C LYS A 20 -25.10 -40.54 -17.79
N PRO A 21 -26.09 -40.29 -18.66
CA PRO A 21 -26.44 -41.19 -19.75
C PRO A 21 -25.22 -41.52 -20.63
N ARG A 22 -25.15 -42.76 -21.11
CA ARG A 22 -24.01 -43.26 -21.91
C ARG A 22 -23.70 -42.36 -23.11
N GLU A 23 -24.72 -41.79 -23.74
CA GLU A 23 -24.59 -40.85 -24.86
C GLU A 23 -23.88 -39.55 -24.47
N GLN A 24 -24.24 -38.97 -23.32
CA GLN A 24 -23.58 -37.78 -22.78
C GLN A 24 -22.13 -38.08 -22.41
N VAL A 25 -21.87 -39.24 -21.81
CA VAL A 25 -20.51 -39.68 -21.47
C VAL A 25 -19.67 -39.85 -22.74
N ASN A 26 -20.21 -40.46 -23.80
CA ASN A 26 -19.51 -40.60 -25.08
C ASN A 26 -19.29 -39.26 -25.78
N TYR A 27 -20.24 -38.34 -25.70
CA TYR A 27 -20.09 -36.97 -26.20
C TYR A 27 -18.99 -36.20 -25.47
N ILE A 28 -18.98 -36.27 -24.13
CA ILE A 28 -17.93 -35.66 -23.30
C ILE A 28 -16.57 -36.29 -23.62
N ARG A 29 -16.47 -37.62 -23.72
CA ARG A 29 -15.23 -38.32 -24.09
C ARG A 29 -14.73 -37.89 -25.47
N ARG A 30 -15.62 -37.70 -26.45
CA ARG A 30 -15.26 -37.23 -27.79
C ARG A 30 -14.72 -35.80 -27.77
N ILE A 31 -15.37 -34.90 -27.01
CA ILE A 31 -14.88 -33.52 -26.85
C ILE A 31 -13.52 -33.51 -26.18
N LEU A 32 -13.35 -34.26 -25.08
CA LEU A 32 -12.09 -34.34 -24.37
C LEU A 32 -10.99 -34.95 -25.24
N ALA A 33 -11.29 -35.99 -26.01
CA ALA A 33 -10.34 -36.60 -26.94
C ALA A 33 -9.89 -35.63 -28.05
N LEU A 34 -10.81 -34.79 -28.56
CA LEU A 34 -10.47 -33.73 -29.53
C LEU A 34 -9.63 -32.61 -28.89
N HIS A 35 -9.98 -32.20 -27.67
CA HIS A 35 -9.24 -31.16 -26.94
C HIS A 35 -7.82 -31.62 -26.57
N LEU A 36 -7.69 -32.83 -26.03
CA LEU A 36 -6.37 -33.42 -25.72
C LEU A 36 -5.55 -33.66 -26.99
N GLY A 37 -6.21 -34.06 -28.08
CA GLY A 37 -5.58 -34.15 -29.40
C GLY A 37 -5.02 -32.82 -29.89
N SER A 38 -5.74 -31.73 -29.69
CA SER A 38 -5.26 -30.39 -30.04
C SER A 38 -4.07 -29.91 -29.20
N LEU A 39 -3.95 -30.37 -27.95
CA LEU A 39 -2.84 -30.04 -27.06
C LEU A 39 -1.58 -30.87 -27.34
N THR A 40 -1.75 -32.09 -27.86
CA THR A 40 -0.65 -33.04 -28.11
C THR A 40 -0.16 -32.97 -29.55
N GLY A 41 -0.89 -32.29 -30.44
CA GLY A 41 -0.56 -32.17 -31.87
C GLY A 41 -0.85 -33.42 -32.70
N ASP A 42 -1.26 -34.53 -32.07
CA ASP A 42 -1.31 -35.86 -32.66
C ASP A 42 -2.72 -36.46 -32.62
N GLY A 43 -3.65 -35.85 -33.38
CA GLY A 43 -5.00 -36.39 -33.63
C GLY A 43 -5.88 -36.67 -32.39
N PRO A 44 -7.11 -37.20 -32.56
CA PRO A 44 -7.96 -37.57 -31.42
C PRO A 44 -7.35 -38.76 -30.67
N VAL A 45 -7.11 -38.60 -29.36
CA VAL A 45 -6.50 -39.63 -28.50
C VAL A 45 -7.46 -40.85 -28.40
N THR A 46 -7.09 -41.97 -29.03
CA THR A 46 -7.89 -43.21 -29.06
C THR A 46 -7.53 -44.20 -27.95
N HIS A 47 -6.41 -44.00 -27.25
CA HIS A 47 -5.92 -44.89 -26.20
C HIS A 47 -6.27 -44.41 -24.79
N PRO A 48 -6.55 -45.32 -23.84
CA PRO A 48 -6.77 -44.95 -22.45
C PRO A 48 -5.49 -44.34 -21.87
N LEU A 49 -5.60 -43.11 -21.37
CA LEU A 49 -4.50 -42.32 -20.79
C LEU A 49 -3.80 -43.03 -19.61
N SER A 50 -4.39 -44.11 -19.07
CA SER A 50 -3.85 -44.88 -17.96
C SER A 50 -2.73 -45.85 -18.33
N LEU A 51 -2.49 -46.10 -19.63
CA LEU A 51 -1.52 -47.09 -20.11
C LEU A 51 -0.37 -46.49 -20.93
N VAL A 52 -0.23 -45.16 -20.95
CA VAL A 52 0.81 -44.53 -21.74
C VAL A 52 2.04 -44.29 -20.88
N ASP A 53 3.00 -45.22 -20.95
CA ASP A 53 4.42 -45.04 -20.56
C ASP A 53 5.18 -44.11 -21.55
N GLY A 54 4.50 -43.68 -22.62
CA GLY A 54 5.02 -42.74 -23.59
C GLY A 54 5.05 -41.34 -23.01
N VAL A 55 6.25 -40.79 -22.81
CA VAL A 55 6.44 -39.36 -22.59
C VAL A 55 5.97 -38.62 -23.82
N PHE A 56 4.69 -38.20 -23.79
CA PHE A 56 4.20 -37.19 -24.70
C PHE A 56 5.13 -36.00 -24.54
N LYS A 57 5.93 -35.71 -25.57
CA LYS A 57 6.48 -34.38 -25.76
C LYS A 57 5.27 -33.49 -26.01
N VAL A 58 4.67 -33.02 -24.92
CA VAL A 58 3.83 -31.85 -24.95
C VAL A 58 4.78 -30.76 -25.37
N ASP A 59 4.78 -30.45 -26.67
CA ASP A 59 5.36 -29.21 -27.13
C ASP A 59 4.62 -28.15 -26.34
N ALA A 60 5.33 -27.57 -25.37
CA ALA A 60 4.86 -26.46 -24.56
C ALA A 60 4.62 -25.30 -25.53
N SER A 61 3.47 -25.36 -26.20
CA SER A 61 2.89 -24.30 -26.96
C SER A 61 2.80 -23.10 -26.03
N LYS A 62 2.93 -21.92 -26.64
CA LYS A 62 3.34 -20.63 -26.06
C LYS A 62 2.37 -20.03 -25.02
N GLU A 63 1.55 -20.85 -24.40
CA GLU A 63 0.44 -20.54 -23.51
C GLU A 63 0.78 -20.74 -22.03
N ILE A 64 1.85 -21.50 -21.73
CA ILE A 64 2.26 -21.79 -20.35
C ILE A 64 3.40 -20.83 -19.97
N SER A 65 3.04 -19.69 -19.38
CA SER A 65 4.00 -18.77 -18.74
C SER A 65 4.11 -19.06 -17.23
N GLY A 66 5.14 -18.53 -16.58
CA GLY A 66 5.23 -18.54 -15.11
C GLY A 66 5.54 -19.90 -14.46
N ILE A 67 4.89 -20.16 -13.33
CA ILE A 67 5.20 -21.28 -12.41
C ILE A 67 4.88 -22.62 -13.08
N GLN A 68 3.84 -22.67 -13.90
CA GLN A 68 3.48 -23.87 -14.66
C GLN A 68 4.60 -24.28 -15.63
N LYS A 69 5.29 -23.31 -16.24
CA LYS A 69 6.45 -23.56 -17.09
C LYS A 69 7.64 -24.09 -16.28
N GLU A 70 7.89 -23.49 -15.11
CA GLU A 70 8.94 -23.94 -14.19
C GLU A 70 8.64 -25.38 -13.70
N TYR A 71 7.38 -25.69 -13.38
CA TYR A 71 6.91 -27.01 -12.98
C TYR A 71 7.05 -28.05 -14.10
N ILE A 72 6.63 -27.74 -15.33
CA ILE A 72 6.80 -28.64 -16.48
C ILE A 72 8.28 -28.85 -16.80
N SER A 73 9.09 -27.79 -16.70
CA SER A 73 10.55 -27.90 -16.85
C SER A 73 11.14 -28.82 -15.77
N ALA A 74 10.69 -28.71 -14.53
CA ALA A 74 11.12 -29.56 -13.44
C ALA A 74 10.65 -31.01 -13.62
N LEU A 75 9.43 -31.23 -14.11
CA LEU A 75 8.92 -32.56 -14.45
C LEU A 75 9.72 -33.20 -15.58
N ASN A 76 10.04 -32.44 -16.63
CA ASN A 76 10.86 -32.93 -17.74
C ASN A 76 12.27 -33.27 -17.27
N ALA A 77 12.86 -32.44 -16.39
CA ALA A 77 14.15 -32.73 -15.78
C ALA A 77 14.09 -33.96 -14.85
N ASN A 78 13.01 -34.14 -14.09
CA ASN A 78 12.79 -35.31 -13.26
C ASN A 78 12.63 -36.57 -14.11
N ALA A 79 11.86 -36.51 -15.19
CA ALA A 79 11.70 -37.60 -16.14
C ALA A 79 13.03 -37.96 -16.81
N ALA A 80 13.85 -36.97 -17.18
CA ALA A 80 15.20 -37.20 -17.69
C ALA A 80 16.10 -37.88 -16.63
N ALA A 81 16.13 -37.36 -15.41
CA ALA A 81 16.91 -37.93 -14.31
C ALA A 81 16.45 -39.36 -13.95
N ARG A 82 15.16 -39.67 -14.04
CA ARG A 82 14.64 -41.03 -13.87
C ARG A 82 15.13 -41.96 -14.96
N ARG A 83 15.09 -41.53 -16.23
CA ARG A 83 15.65 -42.32 -17.33
C ARG A 83 17.15 -42.56 -17.15
N GLU A 84 17.91 -41.54 -16.77
CA GLU A 84 19.34 -41.69 -16.49
C GLU A 84 19.58 -42.67 -15.33
N PHE A 85 18.74 -42.62 -14.28
CA PHE A 85 18.80 -43.57 -13.17
C PHE A 85 18.46 -45.00 -13.60
N ASP A 86 17.41 -45.17 -14.39
CA ASP A 86 17.00 -46.48 -14.92
C ASP A 86 18.06 -47.03 -15.87
N GLU A 87 18.67 -46.19 -16.72
CA GLU A 87 19.80 -46.56 -17.58
C GLU A 87 21.01 -47.03 -16.77
N VAL A 88 21.31 -46.35 -15.65
CA VAL A 88 22.38 -46.77 -14.72
C VAL A 88 22.02 -48.09 -14.02
N LEU A 89 20.77 -48.28 -13.60
CA LEU A 89 20.31 -49.53 -12.98
C LEU A 89 20.41 -50.72 -13.96
N GLU A 90 19.96 -50.55 -15.19
CA GLU A 90 20.06 -51.57 -16.24
C GLU A 90 21.52 -51.84 -16.63
N ALA A 91 22.39 -50.81 -16.66
CA ALA A 91 23.82 -50.97 -16.87
C ALA A 91 24.50 -51.76 -15.72
N THR A 92 24.06 -51.59 -14.47
CA THR A 92 24.56 -52.39 -13.33
C THR A 92 23.99 -53.79 -13.27
N THR A 93 22.76 -54.02 -13.76
CA THR A 93 22.10 -55.34 -13.74
C THR A 93 22.58 -56.24 -14.90
N SER A 94 23.06 -55.65 -16.00
CA SER A 94 23.60 -56.36 -17.16
C SER A 94 25.06 -56.82 -17.01
N GLN A 95 25.75 -56.44 -15.93
CA GLN A 95 26.98 -57.13 -15.53
C GLN A 95 26.64 -58.39 -14.73
N PRO A 96 27.06 -59.59 -15.18
CA PRO A 96 26.86 -60.81 -14.41
C PRO A 96 27.91 -60.87 -13.31
N GLU A 97 27.81 -60.00 -12.30
CA GLU A 97 28.50 -60.24 -11.04
C GLU A 97 27.77 -61.36 -10.30
N ALA A 98 28.55 -62.37 -9.95
CA ALA A 98 28.11 -63.58 -9.29
C ALA A 98 27.24 -63.24 -8.07
N ARG A 99 25.96 -63.59 -8.17
CA ARG A 99 24.98 -63.60 -7.08
C ARG A 99 25.60 -64.20 -5.82
N PRO A 100 25.94 -63.42 -4.77
CA PRO A 100 26.17 -64.03 -3.48
C PRO A 100 24.80 -64.48 -2.99
N GLN A 101 24.71 -65.75 -2.60
CA GLN A 101 23.50 -66.33 -2.04
C GLN A 101 23.01 -65.43 -0.88
N GLN A 102 21.85 -64.79 -1.08
CA GLN A 102 21.13 -64.07 -0.05
C GLN A 102 20.70 -65.08 1.01
N SER A 103 21.54 -65.24 2.04
CA SER A 103 21.16 -65.88 3.29
C SER A 103 20.52 -64.80 4.16
N SER A 104 19.19 -64.82 4.25
CA SER A 104 18.35 -64.45 5.41
C SER A 104 18.72 -63.26 6.32
N ARG A 105 19.49 -62.27 5.87
CA ARG A 105 19.98 -61.13 6.67
C ARG A 105 19.45 -59.79 6.17
N GLU A 106 18.21 -59.79 5.67
CA GLU A 106 17.55 -58.61 5.10
C GLU A 106 17.10 -57.54 6.12
N PRO A 107 16.66 -57.84 7.36
CA PRO A 107 16.22 -56.78 8.27
C PRO A 107 17.40 -56.00 8.87
N ASP A 108 18.51 -56.67 9.20
CA ASP A 108 19.68 -56.03 9.80
C ASP A 108 20.40 -55.11 8.80
N PHE A 109 20.53 -55.53 7.53
CA PHE A 109 21.16 -54.69 6.50
C PHE A 109 20.35 -53.42 6.22
N LEU A 110 19.01 -53.53 6.14
CA LEU A 110 18.16 -52.35 5.97
C LEU A 110 18.25 -51.42 7.18
N GLN A 111 18.30 -51.96 8.39
CA GLN A 111 18.45 -51.17 9.60
C GLN A 111 19.83 -50.50 9.68
N GLU A 112 20.90 -51.18 9.26
CA GLU A 112 22.24 -50.61 9.11
C GLU A 112 22.28 -49.51 8.04
N GLN A 113 21.66 -49.72 6.89
CA GLN A 113 21.57 -48.71 5.83
C GLN A 113 20.77 -47.48 6.29
N LEU A 114 19.64 -47.69 6.98
CA LEU A 114 18.87 -46.59 7.58
C LEU A 114 19.69 -45.84 8.63
N ALA A 115 20.44 -46.54 9.48
CA ALA A 115 21.33 -45.91 10.45
C ALA A 115 22.43 -45.08 9.74
N ILE A 116 23.03 -45.58 8.66
CA ILE A 116 24.01 -44.86 7.85
C ILE A 116 23.38 -43.63 7.20
N LEU A 117 22.18 -43.73 6.63
CA LEU A 117 21.47 -42.59 6.04
C LEU A 117 21.12 -41.54 7.09
N GLN A 118 20.67 -41.96 8.27
CA GLN A 118 20.43 -41.03 9.38
C GLN A 118 21.73 -40.35 9.83
N LEU A 119 22.84 -41.08 9.87
CA LEU A 119 24.15 -40.52 10.23
C LEU A 119 24.65 -39.53 9.16
N ARG A 120 24.45 -39.84 7.87
CA ARG A 120 24.75 -38.93 6.75
C ARG A 120 23.91 -37.66 6.84
N ARG A 121 22.60 -37.78 7.07
CA ARG A 121 21.71 -36.63 7.26
C ARG A 121 22.15 -35.76 8.45
N LYS A 122 22.52 -36.38 9.58
CA LYS A 122 23.06 -35.65 10.74
C LYS A 122 24.36 -34.93 10.39
N LYS A 123 25.27 -35.59 9.66
CA LYS A 123 26.52 -34.97 9.18
C LYS A 123 26.24 -33.79 8.25
N GLU A 124 25.32 -33.92 7.30
CA GLU A 124 24.91 -32.85 6.40
C GLU A 124 24.30 -31.66 7.17
N CYS A 125 23.46 -31.93 8.17
CA CYS A 125 22.93 -30.88 9.05
C CYS A 125 24.04 -30.17 9.82
N LEU A 126 25.02 -30.90 10.35
CA LEU A 126 26.16 -30.30 11.05
C LEU A 126 27.03 -29.46 10.11
N LEU A 127 27.31 -29.95 8.89
CA LEU A 127 28.04 -29.18 7.87
C LEU A 127 27.25 -27.95 7.41
N ALA A 128 25.92 -28.03 7.34
CA ALA A 128 25.07 -26.88 7.04
C ALA A 128 25.11 -25.84 8.17
N ILE A 129 25.12 -26.29 9.44
CA ILE A 129 25.27 -25.41 10.61
C ILE A 129 26.66 -24.78 10.60
N GLU A 130 27.72 -25.56 10.40
CA GLU A 130 29.11 -25.09 10.30
C GLU A 130 29.26 -24.07 9.19
N SER A 131 28.82 -24.38 7.96
CA SER A 131 28.86 -23.41 6.86
C SER A 131 27.99 -22.17 7.10
N SER A 132 26.89 -22.29 7.85
CA SER A 132 26.09 -21.13 8.26
C SER A 132 26.80 -20.28 9.31
N LEU A 133 27.53 -20.90 10.25
CA LEU A 133 28.36 -20.23 11.25
C LEU A 133 29.57 -19.58 10.58
N ASP A 134 30.22 -20.25 9.63
CA ASP A 134 31.30 -19.70 8.82
C ASP A 134 30.80 -18.47 8.04
N ARG A 135 29.66 -18.57 7.36
CA ARG A 135 29.02 -17.42 6.70
C ARG A 135 28.64 -16.31 7.65
N LEU A 136 28.27 -16.63 8.89
CA LEU A 136 28.01 -15.62 9.92
C LEU A 136 29.31 -14.99 10.41
N SER A 137 30.40 -15.75 10.51
CA SER A 137 31.73 -15.28 10.88
C SER A 137 32.40 -14.44 9.78
N GLU A 138 32.09 -14.71 8.51
CA GLU A 138 32.52 -13.90 7.38
C GLU A 138 31.76 -12.57 7.29
N LYS A 139 30.56 -12.49 7.90
CA LYS A 139 29.82 -11.23 7.92
C LYS A 139 30.56 -10.24 8.81
N PRO A 140 30.71 -8.99 8.34
CA PRO A 140 31.54 -8.03 9.02
C PRO A 140 30.98 -7.72 10.42
N ALA A 141 29.66 -7.80 10.63
CA ALA A 141 29.00 -7.63 11.92
C ALA A 141 29.36 -8.64 13.02
N SER A 142 30.06 -9.74 12.70
CA SER A 142 30.50 -10.74 13.68
C SER A 142 31.90 -10.49 14.23
N PHE A 143 32.71 -9.64 13.57
CA PHE A 143 34.01 -9.25 14.10
C PHE A 143 33.81 -8.28 15.27
N HIS A 144 34.49 -8.54 16.38
CA HIS A 144 34.50 -7.66 17.56
C HIS A 144 35.00 -6.24 17.24
N SER A 145 35.71 -6.05 16.12
CA SER A 145 36.19 -4.78 15.60
C SER A 145 35.22 -4.06 14.65
N PHE A 146 34.10 -4.68 14.23
CA PHE A 146 33.18 -4.03 13.30
C PHE A 146 32.41 -2.87 13.91
N LEU A 147 32.26 -2.88 15.23
CA LEU A 147 31.75 -1.75 16.01
C LEU A 147 32.87 -1.05 16.79
N ASP A 148 34.12 -1.13 16.32
CA ASP A 148 35.18 -0.32 16.89
C ASP A 148 35.01 1.13 16.44
N SER A 149 34.84 2.01 17.43
CA SER A 149 34.57 3.44 17.21
C SER A 149 35.80 4.19 16.69
N GLU A 150 36.98 3.57 16.71
CA GLU A 150 38.18 4.12 16.09
C GLU A 150 38.17 3.83 14.56
N ASP A 151 37.90 2.58 14.16
CA ASP A 151 37.92 2.12 12.75
C ASP A 151 36.77 2.68 11.89
N ILE A 152 35.56 2.82 12.44
CA ILE A 152 34.41 3.41 11.73
C ILE A 152 34.70 4.86 11.30
N PHE A 153 35.51 5.58 12.08
CA PHE A 153 35.78 7.00 11.88
C PHE A 153 37.14 7.27 11.20
N HIS A 154 38.04 6.28 11.09
CA HIS A 154 39.36 6.41 10.47
C HIS A 154 39.35 6.79 8.97
N GLY A 155 38.26 6.56 8.24
CA GLY A 155 38.09 6.96 6.83
C GLY A 155 37.08 8.09 6.58
N SER A 156 36.38 8.53 7.63
CA SER A 156 35.46 9.64 7.53
C SER A 156 36.27 10.94 7.42
N LYS A 157 35.86 11.87 6.54
CA LYS A 157 36.33 13.25 6.66
C LYS A 157 36.02 13.66 8.11
N PRO A 158 36.97 14.23 8.88
CA PRO A 158 36.64 14.74 10.20
C PRO A 158 35.38 15.57 10.02
N LEU A 159 34.34 15.27 10.82
CA LEU A 159 33.10 16.04 10.76
C LEU A 159 33.52 17.50 10.69
N PRO A 160 33.04 18.28 9.70
CA PRO A 160 33.43 19.68 9.59
C PRO A 160 33.22 20.25 10.98
N SER A 161 34.32 20.70 11.60
CA SER A 161 34.31 21.17 12.99
C SER A 161 33.05 21.97 13.14
N VAL A 162 32.12 21.47 13.98
CA VAL A 162 30.79 22.07 14.13
C VAL A 162 31.07 23.56 14.23
N PRO A 163 30.53 24.39 13.30
CA PRO A 163 30.91 25.79 13.24
C PRO A 163 30.78 26.30 14.66
N GLN A 164 31.84 26.89 15.20
CA GLN A 164 31.81 27.35 16.59
C GLN A 164 30.60 28.24 16.82
N VAL A 165 30.03 28.86 15.77
CA VAL A 165 28.73 29.54 15.77
C VAL A 165 27.54 28.70 16.30
N VAL A 166 27.49 27.38 16.04
CA VAL A 166 26.40 26.47 16.47
C VAL A 166 26.66 25.92 17.88
N LEU A 167 27.90 25.53 18.22
CA LEU A 167 28.23 25.21 19.62
C LEU A 167 28.12 26.45 20.52
N ASN A 168 28.54 27.61 20.01
CA ASN A 168 28.32 28.90 20.64
C ASN A 168 26.88 29.37 20.50
N SER A 169 25.95 28.75 19.76
CA SER A 169 24.53 29.12 19.85
C SER A 169 23.87 28.42 21.03
N PHE A 170 24.22 27.15 21.28
CA PHE A 170 23.79 26.42 22.48
C PHE A 170 24.51 26.91 23.76
N VAL A 171 25.79 27.28 23.64
CA VAL A 171 26.56 27.86 24.75
C VAL A 171 26.31 29.36 24.92
N ARG A 172 25.89 30.14 23.90
CA ARG A 172 25.46 31.55 24.08
C ARG A 172 24.08 31.68 24.71
N GLU A 173 23.28 30.63 24.76
CA GLU A 173 22.10 30.60 25.63
C GLU A 173 22.46 30.37 27.11
N GLN A 174 23.65 29.86 27.42
CA GLN A 174 24.06 29.52 28.80
C GLN A 174 25.31 30.25 29.33
N SER A 175 26.06 30.96 28.50
CA SER A 175 27.22 31.75 28.95
C SER A 175 27.28 33.14 28.29
N GLY A 176 26.88 34.14 29.07
CA GLY A 176 27.63 35.40 29.22
C GLY A 176 27.89 36.24 27.98
N ALA A 177 26.83 36.74 27.32
CA ALA A 177 26.74 38.11 26.76
C ALA A 177 25.36 38.22 26.09
N GLU A 178 24.46 39.03 26.65
CA GLU A 178 23.15 39.30 26.05
C GLU A 178 23.33 39.67 24.55
N PRO A 179 22.75 38.90 23.62
CA PRO A 179 22.66 39.35 22.24
C PRO A 179 21.65 40.51 22.18
N ASP A 180 22.17 41.71 21.96
CA ASP A 180 21.46 42.98 21.73
C ASP A 180 19.99 42.81 21.33
N LEU A 181 19.10 43.06 22.28
CA LEU A 181 17.65 42.93 22.15
C LEU A 181 17.13 43.76 20.96
N HIS A 182 17.76 44.91 20.67
CA HIS A 182 17.45 45.73 19.52
C HIS A 182 17.75 45.04 18.19
N GLN A 183 18.81 44.24 18.10
CA GLN A 183 19.12 43.50 16.88
C GLN A 183 18.07 42.41 16.62
N ARG A 184 17.56 41.76 17.68
CA ARG A 184 16.44 40.81 17.58
C ARG A 184 15.13 41.50 17.22
N LEU A 185 14.84 42.65 17.83
CA LEU A 185 13.66 43.45 17.49
C LEU A 185 13.69 43.93 16.04
N HIS A 186 14.83 44.42 15.55
CA HIS A 186 14.94 44.83 14.14
C HIS A 186 14.84 43.65 13.16
N GLN A 187 15.34 42.46 13.52
CA GLN A 187 15.11 41.25 12.73
C GLN A 187 13.63 40.85 12.74
N LEU A 188 12.96 40.97 13.88
CA LEU A 188 11.53 40.73 14.00
C LEU A 188 10.71 41.76 13.21
N GLU A 189 11.00 43.05 13.34
CA GLU A 189 10.36 44.12 12.57
C GLU A 189 10.56 43.90 11.07
N LYS A 190 11.78 43.57 10.63
CA LYS A 190 12.07 43.29 9.23
C LYS A 190 11.30 42.07 8.71
N THR A 191 11.22 41.00 9.51
CA THR A 191 10.46 39.80 9.14
C THR A 191 8.96 40.08 9.13
N VAL A 192 8.44 40.78 10.14
CA VAL A 192 7.03 41.20 10.21
C VAL A 192 6.67 42.10 9.03
N LEU A 193 7.50 43.08 8.67
CA LEU A 193 7.26 43.93 7.50
C LEU A 193 7.32 43.13 6.20
N ARG A 194 8.27 42.21 6.06
CA ARG A 194 8.37 41.32 4.88
C ARG A 194 7.15 40.42 4.76
N VAL A 195 6.70 39.82 5.86
CA VAL A 195 5.52 38.96 5.93
C VAL A 195 4.27 39.78 5.62
N LYS A 196 4.11 40.98 6.18
CA LYS A 196 2.99 41.89 5.85
C LYS A 196 2.95 42.26 4.37
N LEU A 197 4.12 42.48 3.74
CA LEU A 197 4.19 42.78 2.32
C LEU A 197 3.82 41.56 1.47
N LEU A 198 4.32 40.37 1.81
CA LEU A 198 3.98 39.12 1.13
C LEU A 198 2.48 38.81 1.27
N LEU A 199 1.92 38.96 2.47
CA LEU A 199 0.49 38.79 2.72
C LEU A 199 -0.33 39.75 1.86
N LYS A 200 0.04 41.03 1.79
CA LYS A 200 -0.65 42.01 0.92
C LYS A 200 -0.54 41.65 -0.56
N GLN A 201 0.58 41.07 -0.99
CA GLN A 201 0.76 40.59 -2.36
C GLN A 201 -0.14 39.39 -2.65
N GLU A 202 -0.18 38.41 -1.75
CA GLU A 202 -1.04 37.22 -1.86
C GLU A 202 -2.52 37.60 -1.82
N GLU A 203 -2.94 38.49 -0.91
CA GLU A 203 -4.31 39.01 -0.86
C GLU A 203 -4.75 39.63 -2.20
N ARG A 204 -3.86 40.37 -2.88
CA ARG A 204 -4.14 40.93 -4.21
C ARG A 204 -4.27 39.85 -5.27
N VAL A 205 -3.34 38.90 -5.32
CA VAL A 205 -3.38 37.77 -6.28
C VAL A 205 -4.65 36.93 -6.05
N LEU A 206 -5.04 36.74 -4.79
CA LEU A 206 -6.25 36.03 -4.41
C LEU A 206 -7.50 36.82 -4.85
N ALA A 207 -7.54 38.13 -4.62
CA ALA A 207 -8.64 38.99 -5.08
C ALA A 207 -8.76 38.98 -6.62
N GLU A 208 -7.64 39.01 -7.34
CA GLU A 208 -7.58 38.89 -8.81
C GLU A 208 -8.04 37.50 -9.29
N ALA A 209 -7.68 36.43 -8.59
CA ALA A 209 -8.16 35.08 -8.90
C ALA A 209 -9.68 34.95 -8.64
N ARG A 210 -10.18 35.46 -7.52
CA ARG A 210 -11.62 35.49 -7.19
C ARG A 210 -12.42 36.30 -8.20
N ALA A 211 -11.91 37.48 -8.61
CA ALA A 211 -12.54 38.32 -9.61
C ALA A 211 -12.55 37.70 -11.02
N ARG A 212 -11.57 36.84 -11.34
CA ARG A 212 -11.56 36.02 -12.57
C ARG A 212 -12.58 34.87 -12.49
N CYS A 213 -12.73 34.27 -11.32
CA CYS A 213 -13.63 33.13 -11.11
C CYS A 213 -15.11 33.56 -11.04
N SER A 214 -15.43 34.75 -10.53
CA SER A 214 -16.82 35.24 -10.44
C SER A 214 -17.47 35.58 -11.79
N LYS A 215 -16.66 35.73 -12.86
CA LYS A 215 -17.12 36.11 -14.20
C LYS A 215 -17.23 34.93 -15.17
N SER A 216 -16.83 33.72 -14.79
CA SER A 216 -16.92 32.54 -15.65
C SER A 216 -18.03 31.60 -15.18
N ASN A 217 -18.97 31.29 -16.07
CA ASN A 217 -19.91 30.19 -15.86
C ASN A 217 -19.15 28.88 -16.03
N VAL A 218 -18.50 28.42 -14.95
CA VAL A 218 -17.74 27.17 -14.91
C VAL A 218 -18.71 25.99 -15.05
N SER A 219 -18.40 25.07 -15.96
CA SER A 219 -19.18 23.85 -16.19
C SER A 219 -19.21 22.97 -14.94
N ASN A 220 -20.31 22.27 -14.69
CA ASN A 220 -20.46 21.43 -13.49
C ASN A 220 -19.40 20.33 -13.41
N GLY A 221 -18.88 19.85 -14.55
CA GLY A 221 -17.76 18.90 -14.60
C GLY A 221 -16.45 19.49 -14.08
N ALA A 222 -16.11 20.72 -14.46
CA ALA A 222 -14.91 21.40 -13.95
C ALA A 222 -15.03 21.77 -12.46
N LYS A 223 -16.26 22.00 -11.96
CA LYS A 223 -16.51 22.16 -10.52
C LYS A 223 -16.27 20.87 -9.74
N LEU A 224 -16.72 19.72 -10.26
CA LEU A 224 -16.49 18.42 -9.63
C LEU A 224 -15.01 18.04 -9.65
N GLU A 225 -14.30 18.32 -10.74
CA GLU A 225 -12.86 18.08 -10.84
C GLU A 225 -12.07 18.97 -9.87
N ALA A 226 -12.41 20.26 -9.78
CA ALA A 226 -11.82 21.16 -8.79
C ALA A 226 -12.12 20.72 -7.35
N LEU A 227 -13.34 20.28 -7.06
CA LEU A 227 -13.70 19.78 -5.73
C LEU A 227 -12.93 18.50 -5.38
N ASN A 228 -12.78 17.57 -6.31
CA ASN A 228 -11.95 16.38 -6.12
C ASN A 228 -10.49 16.77 -5.91
N ALA A 229 -9.94 17.71 -6.69
CA ALA A 229 -8.57 18.19 -6.47
C ALA A 229 -8.40 18.85 -5.09
N THR A 230 -9.36 19.66 -4.63
CA THR A 230 -9.31 20.24 -3.28
C THR A 230 -9.46 19.18 -2.19
N ARG A 231 -10.25 18.13 -2.43
CA ARG A 231 -10.38 17.00 -1.51
C ARG A 231 -9.05 16.26 -1.39
N ASP A 232 -8.41 15.97 -2.52
CA ASP A 232 -7.14 15.26 -2.55
C ASP A 232 -6.02 16.10 -1.89
N GLU A 233 -5.98 17.41 -2.13
CA GLU A 233 -5.05 18.32 -1.43
C GLU A 233 -5.31 18.38 0.07
N LEU A 234 -6.57 18.42 0.52
CA LEU A 234 -6.91 18.40 1.95
C LEU A 234 -6.52 17.06 2.60
N ILE A 235 -6.74 15.94 1.92
CA ILE A 235 -6.30 14.63 2.40
C ILE A 235 -4.78 14.64 2.54
N THR A 236 -4.07 15.10 1.52
CA THR A 236 -2.60 15.17 1.55
C THR A 236 -2.11 16.09 2.67
N TRP A 237 -2.76 17.24 2.87
CA TRP A 237 -2.43 18.17 3.93
C TRP A 237 -2.67 17.54 5.31
N ILE A 238 -3.84 16.91 5.52
CA ILE A 238 -4.17 16.20 6.77
C ILE A 238 -3.18 15.07 7.03
N GLU A 239 -2.83 14.29 6.03
CA GLU A 239 -1.82 13.23 6.14
C GLU A 239 -0.44 13.79 6.50
N THR A 240 -0.05 14.93 5.90
CA THR A 240 1.23 15.58 6.23
C THR A 240 1.24 16.19 7.62
N GLU A 241 0.12 16.77 8.07
CA GLU A 241 -0.01 17.33 9.43
C GLU A 241 -0.12 16.24 10.49
N LEU A 242 -0.84 15.14 10.22
CA LEU A 242 -0.84 13.94 11.08
C LEU A 242 0.55 13.29 11.12
N GLY A 243 1.30 13.28 10.02
CA GLY A 243 2.68 12.83 9.99
C GLY A 243 3.61 13.68 10.84
N LYS A 244 3.40 15.01 10.88
CA LYS A 244 4.15 15.93 11.76
C LYS A 244 3.75 15.77 13.23
N ALA A 245 2.46 15.71 13.52
CA ALA A 245 1.94 15.54 14.89
C ALA A 245 2.32 14.17 15.48
N SER A 246 2.42 13.12 14.66
CA SER A 246 2.89 11.80 15.10
C SER A 246 4.41 11.74 15.34
N SER A 247 5.18 12.71 14.84
CA SER A 247 6.63 12.79 15.01
C SER A 247 7.05 13.69 16.19
N GLU A 248 6.13 14.43 16.80
CA GLU A 248 6.42 15.45 17.83
C GLU A 248 6.06 14.99 19.27
N GLY A 249 5.93 13.67 19.46
CA GLY A 249 5.79 13.05 20.76
C GLY A 249 7.13 12.75 21.44
N SER A 250 7.98 13.76 21.67
CA SER A 250 9.10 13.66 22.63
C SER A 250 9.64 15.04 23.03
N GLU A 251 9.25 15.48 24.24
CA GLU A 251 9.80 16.58 25.08
C GLU A 251 9.55 18.03 24.59
N GLY A 252 9.06 19.02 25.37
CA GLY A 252 8.68 19.16 26.77
C GLY A 252 8.45 20.66 27.12
N ALA A 253 7.55 20.92 28.09
CA ALA A 253 7.49 22.08 29.00
C ALA A 253 6.94 23.48 28.57
N ALA A 254 5.65 23.71 28.85
CA ALA A 254 5.02 24.73 29.73
C ALA A 254 5.69 26.11 30.08
N GLN A 255 4.98 27.21 29.70
CA GLN A 255 4.33 28.25 30.56
C GLN A 255 5.06 29.54 31.07
N VAL A 256 4.25 30.63 31.22
CA VAL A 256 4.37 31.87 32.06
C VAL A 256 5.03 33.13 31.41
N ALA A 257 4.66 34.41 31.61
CA ALA A 257 3.46 35.21 31.96
C ALA A 257 3.83 36.72 31.84
N THR A 258 2.85 37.61 32.04
CA THR A 258 2.80 39.06 31.69
C THR A 258 3.06 40.01 32.88
N GLY A 259 3.65 41.20 32.63
CA GLY A 259 3.30 42.48 33.29
C GLY A 259 4.41 43.23 34.05
N GLU A 260 4.84 44.40 33.57
CA GLU A 260 5.48 45.53 34.30
C GLU A 260 5.86 46.65 33.29
N GLN A 261 5.11 47.77 33.18
CA GLN A 261 5.32 48.74 32.08
C GLN A 261 5.31 50.24 32.44
N ASP A 262 4.97 50.67 33.66
CA ASP A 262 4.69 52.09 33.90
C ASP A 262 5.83 52.95 34.50
N GLN A 263 7.00 52.38 34.82
CA GLN A 263 8.12 53.17 35.38
C GLN A 263 9.21 53.57 34.35
N HIS A 264 9.22 52.97 33.15
CA HIS A 264 10.25 53.25 32.14
C HIS A 264 10.02 54.52 31.32
N SER A 265 8.77 54.98 31.19
CA SER A 265 8.41 56.04 30.24
C SER A 265 9.11 57.39 30.50
N LYS A 266 9.37 57.76 31.75
CA LYS A 266 9.99 59.05 32.09
C LYS A 266 11.53 59.05 31.97
N ALA A 267 12.16 57.90 32.11
CA ALA A 267 13.61 57.78 31.90
C ALA A 267 13.96 57.78 30.40
N ASP A 268 13.08 57.19 29.60
CA ASP A 268 13.24 57.11 28.14
C ASP A 268 13.14 58.49 27.47
N GLU A 269 12.25 59.37 27.95
CA GLU A 269 12.10 60.71 27.35
C GLU A 269 13.34 61.58 27.56
N ALA A 270 13.97 61.52 28.74
CA ALA A 270 15.23 62.19 28.99
C ALA A 270 16.38 61.60 28.15
N ALA A 271 16.42 60.28 27.96
CA ALA A 271 17.42 59.63 27.10
C ALA A 271 17.25 60.03 25.62
N ILE A 272 16.02 60.08 25.12
CA ILE A 272 15.70 60.47 23.73
C ILE A 272 16.15 61.90 23.44
N THR A 273 15.92 62.84 24.37
CA THR A 273 16.35 64.24 24.15
C THR A 273 17.86 64.37 24.08
N THR A 274 18.63 63.60 24.85
CA THR A 274 20.10 63.59 24.76
C THR A 274 20.61 62.98 23.46
N GLN A 275 19.94 61.92 22.97
CA GLN A 275 20.27 61.29 21.68
C GLN A 275 19.97 62.22 20.51
N LEU A 276 18.85 62.96 20.55
CA LEU A 276 18.53 63.96 19.52
C LEU A 276 19.58 65.08 19.46
N GLN A 277 20.06 65.57 20.61
CA GLN A 277 21.15 66.54 20.64
C GLN A 277 22.46 65.97 20.06
N GLN A 278 22.75 64.69 20.30
CA GLN A 278 23.93 64.02 19.74
C GLN A 278 23.81 63.85 18.22
N ILE A 279 22.63 63.50 17.71
CA ILE A 279 22.37 63.40 16.27
C ILE A 279 22.50 64.77 15.61
N GLN A 280 21.96 65.82 16.23
CA GLN A 280 22.07 67.19 15.71
C GLN A 280 23.53 67.64 15.60
N ARG A 281 24.38 67.34 16.60
CA ARG A 281 25.82 67.63 16.56
C ARG A 281 26.56 66.86 15.46
N LYS A 282 26.22 65.57 15.29
CA LYS A 282 26.80 64.74 14.20
C LYS A 282 26.38 65.26 12.83
N TYR A 283 25.13 65.67 12.68
CA TYR A 283 24.62 66.23 11.42
C TYR A 283 25.25 67.58 11.10
N SER A 284 25.46 68.47 12.09
CA SER A 284 26.17 69.74 11.87
C SER A 284 27.63 69.51 11.44
N ALA A 285 28.32 68.52 12.01
CA ALA A 285 29.69 68.15 11.63
C ALA A 285 29.76 67.53 10.22
N TYR A 286 28.75 66.73 9.85
CA TYR A 286 28.62 66.21 8.50
C TYR A 286 28.44 67.36 7.47
N VAL A 287 27.54 68.30 7.75
CA VAL A 287 27.30 69.44 6.86
C VAL A 287 28.52 70.34 6.72
N SER A 288 29.29 70.59 7.80
CA SER A 288 30.54 71.35 7.70
C SER A 288 31.57 70.62 6.84
N SER A 289 31.81 69.33 7.07
CA SER A 289 32.76 68.54 6.26
C SER A 289 32.41 68.51 4.77
N ARG A 290 31.12 68.55 4.44
CA ARG A 290 30.65 68.58 3.06
C ARG A 290 30.81 69.96 2.41
N LYS A 291 30.68 71.04 3.19
CA LYS A 291 31.00 72.39 2.71
C LYS A 291 32.50 72.51 2.40
N ASP A 292 33.34 71.98 3.29
CA ASP A 292 34.80 71.96 3.09
C ASP A 292 35.19 71.19 1.82
N LEU A 293 34.56 70.03 1.56
CA LEU A 293 34.79 69.25 0.34
C LEU A 293 34.35 69.99 -0.94
N VAL A 294 33.24 70.74 -0.87
CA VAL A 294 32.77 71.54 -2.02
C VAL A 294 33.72 72.71 -2.28
N GLU A 295 34.26 73.34 -1.25
CA GLU A 295 35.26 74.41 -1.37
C GLU A 295 36.56 73.89 -2.02
N ILE A 296 37.06 72.72 -1.57
CA ILE A 296 38.24 72.07 -2.16
C ILE A 296 38.04 71.73 -3.64
N LEU A 297 36.82 71.32 -4.04
CA LEU A 297 36.51 71.02 -5.43
C LEU A 297 36.36 72.29 -6.29
N ALA A 298 35.82 73.37 -5.72
CA ALA A 298 35.71 74.65 -6.41
C ALA A 298 37.09 75.27 -6.73
N HIS A 299 38.14 74.93 -5.97
CA HIS A 299 39.49 75.44 -6.19
C HIS A 299 40.32 74.64 -7.22
N ARG A 300 39.80 73.50 -7.73
CA ARG A 300 40.55 72.60 -8.64
C ARG A 300 40.21 72.73 -10.12
N SER A 301 39.32 73.63 -10.53
CA SER A 301 38.95 73.83 -11.94
C SER A 301 39.48 75.14 -12.52
N GLN A 302 40.74 75.16 -12.96
CA GLN A 302 41.23 76.10 -13.98
C GLN A 302 42.45 75.51 -14.72
N PRO A 303 42.29 74.96 -15.94
CA PRO A 303 43.42 74.60 -16.80
C PRO A 303 43.80 75.78 -17.72
N SER A 304 45.07 76.17 -17.71
CA SER A 304 45.71 77.02 -18.73
C SER A 304 46.57 76.13 -19.64
N ILE A 305 46.35 76.22 -20.95
CA ILE A 305 47.06 75.46 -22.01
C ILE A 305 48.03 76.40 -22.73
N PRO A 306 49.29 75.99 -23.01
CA PRO A 306 50.03 76.46 -24.17
C PRO A 306 50.23 75.38 -25.26
N PRO A 307 50.41 75.76 -26.55
CA PRO A 307 50.35 74.86 -27.72
C PRO A 307 51.68 74.17 -28.08
N PRO A 308 51.66 73.14 -28.97
CA PRO A 308 52.76 72.20 -29.16
C PRO A 308 53.75 72.63 -30.26
N THR A 309 55.02 72.24 -30.08
CA THR A 309 56.08 72.32 -31.12
C THR A 309 56.34 70.94 -31.68
N GLU A 310 56.39 70.85 -33.02
CA GLU A 310 56.74 69.65 -33.80
C GLU A 310 58.23 69.30 -33.70
N GLN A 311 58.56 68.00 -33.75
CA GLN A 311 59.79 67.37 -34.30
C GLN A 311 59.66 65.84 -34.09
N SER A 312 59.55 65.01 -35.13
CA SER A 312 60.60 64.45 -36.01
C SER A 312 61.53 63.43 -35.34
N GLY A 313 61.63 62.22 -35.92
CA GLY A 313 62.88 61.43 -35.91
C GLY A 313 62.90 60.06 -35.21
N GLU A 314 62.62 59.03 -35.99
CA GLU A 314 63.41 57.78 -36.17
C GLU A 314 63.69 56.73 -35.05
N ALA A 315 63.35 55.49 -35.45
CA ALA A 315 64.09 54.22 -35.33
C ALA A 315 64.34 53.55 -33.95
N SER A 316 63.88 52.30 -33.81
CA SER A 316 64.78 51.13 -33.81
C SER A 316 64.00 49.79 -33.78
N LYS A 317 64.73 48.72 -34.10
CA LYS A 317 64.34 47.42 -34.65
C LYS A 317 63.91 46.35 -33.63
N GLN A 318 63.10 45.41 -34.15
CA GLN A 318 63.08 43.95 -33.90
C GLN A 318 62.52 43.40 -32.58
N ALA A 319 61.45 42.59 -32.68
CA ALA A 319 61.50 41.16 -32.35
C ALA A 319 60.28 40.39 -32.90
N ALA A 320 60.50 39.12 -33.19
CA ALA A 320 59.67 38.18 -33.92
C ALA A 320 58.28 37.88 -33.31
N GLY A 321 57.31 37.67 -34.21
CA GLY A 321 56.46 36.48 -34.20
C GLY A 321 55.29 36.43 -33.23
N SER A 322 54.13 36.96 -33.64
CA SER A 322 52.84 36.43 -33.17
C SER A 322 51.80 36.44 -34.29
N LYS A 323 51.79 35.35 -35.07
CA LYS A 323 50.53 34.75 -35.55
C LYS A 323 49.79 34.29 -34.27
N ASP A 324 48.53 34.53 -33.93
CA ASP A 324 47.38 35.15 -34.57
C ASP A 324 46.47 35.67 -33.43
N PRO A 325 46.05 36.95 -33.41
CA PRO A 325 45.16 37.46 -32.34
C PRO A 325 43.73 36.89 -32.41
N VAL A 326 43.37 36.21 -33.50
CA VAL A 326 42.01 35.68 -33.75
C VAL A 326 41.75 34.36 -33.01
N ASN A 327 42.80 33.57 -32.75
CA ASN A 327 42.65 32.27 -32.07
C ASN A 327 42.18 32.44 -30.61
N HIS A 328 42.64 33.48 -29.90
CA HIS A 328 42.23 33.75 -28.52
C HIS A 328 40.75 34.17 -28.40
N LEU A 329 40.15 34.76 -29.43
CA LEU A 329 38.74 35.15 -29.43
C LEU A 329 37.80 33.96 -29.64
N LEU A 330 38.21 32.96 -30.41
CA LEU A 330 37.40 31.77 -30.72
C LEU A 330 37.57 30.62 -29.71
N THR A 331 38.70 30.57 -29.01
CA THR A 331 39.01 29.55 -27.99
C THR A 331 37.91 29.36 -26.94
N PRO A 332 37.36 30.41 -26.29
CA PRO A 332 36.31 30.22 -25.27
C PRO A 332 34.99 29.67 -25.83
N TYR A 333 34.66 29.98 -27.09
CA TYR A 333 33.47 29.45 -27.76
C TYR A 333 33.63 27.96 -28.08
N ILE A 334 34.82 27.55 -28.54
CA ILE A 334 35.13 26.14 -28.81
C ILE A 334 35.15 25.34 -27.50
N GLU A 335 35.72 25.88 -26.43
CA GLU A 335 35.70 25.27 -25.10
C GLU A 335 34.26 25.16 -24.56
N GLY A 336 33.43 26.18 -24.75
CA GLY A 336 32.01 26.15 -24.45
C GLY A 336 31.29 25.03 -25.20
N ILE A 337 31.48 24.90 -26.51
CA ILE A 337 30.88 23.83 -27.33
C ILE A 337 31.34 22.44 -26.88
N ILE A 338 32.63 22.27 -26.53
CA ILE A 338 33.16 21.01 -26.02
C ILE A 338 32.54 20.66 -24.67
N SER A 339 32.36 21.65 -23.78
CA SER A 339 31.72 21.43 -22.47
C SER A 339 30.25 20.98 -22.62
N VAL A 340 29.50 21.63 -23.51
CA VAL A 340 28.11 21.28 -23.81
C VAL A 340 28.04 19.89 -24.46
N SER A 341 28.97 19.55 -25.37
CA SER A 341 29.06 18.21 -25.96
C SER A 341 29.32 17.13 -24.90
N ARG A 342 30.20 17.40 -23.92
CA ARG A 342 30.45 16.49 -22.79
C ARG A 342 29.20 16.33 -21.92
N GLN A 343 28.50 17.42 -21.63
CA GLN A 343 27.25 17.39 -20.87
C GLN A 343 26.14 16.63 -21.60
N GLN A 344 26.01 16.80 -22.92
CA GLN A 344 25.07 16.05 -23.74
C GLN A 344 25.40 14.54 -23.72
N LYS A 345 26.68 14.17 -23.84
CA LYS A 345 27.10 12.76 -23.72
C LYS A 345 26.74 12.19 -22.35
N ALA A 346 27.01 12.93 -21.27
CA ALA A 346 26.63 12.52 -19.91
C ALA A 346 25.10 12.38 -19.74
N ALA A 347 24.31 13.30 -20.30
CA ALA A 347 22.86 13.21 -20.27
C ALA A 347 22.33 12.00 -21.06
N ILE A 348 22.95 11.68 -22.21
CA ILE A 348 22.58 10.50 -23.01
C ILE A 348 22.89 9.20 -22.25
N THR A 349 24.05 9.11 -21.57
CA THR A 349 24.40 7.92 -20.78
C THR A 349 23.52 7.77 -19.54
N GLN A 350 23.15 8.87 -18.88
CA GLN A 350 22.19 8.85 -17.78
C GLN A 350 20.80 8.42 -18.27
N LYS A 351 20.32 8.98 -19.39
CA LYS A 351 19.04 8.59 -20.00
C LYS A 351 19.02 7.11 -20.36
N SER A 352 20.08 6.60 -20.98
CA SER A 352 20.16 5.17 -21.33
C SER A 352 20.15 4.30 -20.08
N HIS A 353 20.92 4.65 -19.04
CA HIS A 353 20.93 3.94 -17.75
C HIS A 353 19.55 3.93 -17.06
N ILE A 354 18.87 5.09 -16.98
CA ILE A 354 17.52 5.17 -16.40
C ILE A 354 16.55 4.33 -17.21
N THR A 355 16.64 4.36 -18.54
CA THR A 355 15.76 3.59 -19.42
C THR A 355 15.97 2.09 -19.25
N THR A 356 17.22 1.62 -19.15
CA THR A 356 17.52 0.20 -18.90
C THR A 356 17.04 -0.25 -17.54
N VAL A 357 17.29 0.53 -16.48
CA VAL A 357 16.80 0.24 -15.12
C VAL A 357 15.27 0.22 -15.08
N LEU A 358 14.59 1.22 -15.65
CA LEU A 358 13.13 1.27 -15.72
C LEU A 358 12.58 0.07 -16.48
N SER A 359 13.19 -0.29 -17.62
CA SER A 359 12.76 -1.45 -18.40
C SER A 359 12.93 -2.77 -17.64
N LYS A 360 14.03 -2.90 -16.87
CA LYS A 360 14.27 -4.06 -16.01
C LYS A 360 13.22 -4.15 -14.91
N ARG A 361 13.02 -3.06 -14.17
CA ARG A 361 11.99 -2.99 -13.11
C ARG A 361 10.59 -3.27 -13.67
N ASN A 362 10.25 -2.74 -14.84
CA ASN A 362 8.95 -2.99 -15.47
C ASN A 362 8.80 -4.48 -15.83
N LYS A 363 9.83 -5.13 -16.38
CA LYS A 363 9.82 -6.58 -16.62
C LYS A 363 9.69 -7.38 -15.33
N ASP A 364 10.46 -7.05 -14.30
CA ASP A 364 10.39 -7.71 -12.98
C ASP A 364 8.97 -7.57 -12.40
N THR A 365 8.38 -6.37 -12.43
CA THR A 365 7.00 -6.15 -11.94
C THR A 365 5.97 -6.93 -12.73
N ARG A 366 6.12 -7.07 -14.05
CA ARG A 366 5.21 -7.88 -14.87
C ARG A 366 5.31 -9.36 -14.49
N GLN A 367 6.52 -9.87 -14.33
CA GLN A 367 6.73 -11.26 -13.93
C GLN A 367 6.14 -11.55 -12.55
N VAL A 368 6.30 -10.63 -11.59
CA VAL A 368 5.68 -10.76 -10.27
C VAL A 368 4.15 -10.72 -10.37
N LEU A 369 3.58 -9.81 -11.15
CA LEU A 369 2.13 -9.76 -11.34
C LEU A 369 1.56 -11.01 -12.01
N ASP A 370 2.30 -11.62 -12.95
CA ASP A 370 1.90 -12.87 -13.59
C ASP A 370 1.92 -14.04 -12.59
N ARG A 371 2.96 -14.13 -11.77
CA ARG A 371 3.04 -15.11 -10.67
C ARG A 371 1.90 -14.94 -9.67
N LEU A 372 1.66 -13.70 -9.24
CA LEU A 372 0.53 -13.40 -8.34
C LEU A 372 -0.81 -13.76 -8.98
N ALA A 373 -0.98 -13.51 -10.28
CA ALA A 373 -2.21 -13.85 -10.99
C ALA A 373 -2.45 -15.36 -11.02
N GLU A 374 -1.40 -16.16 -11.25
CA GLU A 374 -1.42 -17.62 -11.19
C GLU A 374 -1.73 -18.16 -9.78
N GLU A 375 -1.25 -17.49 -8.73
CA GLU A 375 -1.49 -17.85 -7.33
C GLU A 375 -2.85 -17.36 -6.81
N SER A 376 -3.50 -16.42 -7.51
CA SER A 376 -4.73 -15.82 -7.06
C SER A 376 -5.91 -16.79 -7.14
N GLN A 377 -6.68 -16.87 -6.06
CA GLN A 377 -7.99 -17.54 -6.06
C GLN A 377 -9.11 -16.61 -6.51
N LEU A 378 -8.85 -15.29 -6.50
CA LEU A 378 -9.82 -14.26 -6.83
C LEU A 378 -10.11 -14.17 -8.34
N LEU A 379 -9.07 -14.22 -9.18
CA LEU A 379 -9.24 -14.12 -10.64
C LEU A 379 -10.02 -15.31 -11.23
N PRO A 380 -9.79 -16.57 -10.80
CA PRO A 380 -10.60 -17.70 -11.27
C PRO A 380 -12.05 -17.67 -10.74
N ALA A 381 -12.27 -17.15 -9.53
CA ALA A 381 -13.61 -17.03 -8.95
C ALA A 381 -14.46 -15.97 -9.66
N HIS A 382 -13.82 -14.90 -10.15
CA HIS A 382 -14.47 -13.81 -10.86
C HIS A 382 -13.80 -13.55 -12.22
N PRO A 383 -14.02 -14.41 -13.23
CA PRO A 383 -13.42 -14.25 -14.54
C PRO A 383 -13.98 -13.02 -15.25
N ASP A 384 -13.09 -12.24 -15.88
CA ASP A 384 -13.48 -11.07 -16.68
C ASP A 384 -14.51 -11.46 -17.74
N LYS A 385 -15.68 -10.80 -17.74
CA LYS A 385 -16.76 -11.04 -18.72
C LYS A 385 -16.32 -10.73 -20.17
N ASP A 386 -15.28 -9.94 -20.35
CA ASP A 386 -14.65 -9.66 -21.65
C ASP A 386 -13.79 -10.83 -22.17
N SER A 387 -13.31 -11.71 -21.29
CA SER A 387 -12.61 -12.93 -21.71
C SER A 387 -13.56 -13.97 -22.32
N LEU A 388 -14.79 -14.04 -21.80
CA LEU A 388 -15.82 -15.00 -22.24
C LEU A 388 -16.44 -14.66 -23.60
N ARG A 389 -16.38 -13.38 -24.04
CA ARG A 389 -16.78 -13.00 -25.40
C ARG A 389 -15.72 -13.28 -26.46
N ARG A 390 -14.48 -13.62 -26.09
CA ARG A 390 -13.46 -14.05 -27.05
C ARG A 390 -13.57 -15.54 -27.29
N ARG A 391 -14.25 -15.89 -28.38
CA ARG A 391 -14.26 -17.22 -29.00
C ARG A 391 -12.84 -17.84 -28.95
N PRO A 392 -12.63 -19.02 -28.34
CA PRO A 392 -11.29 -19.58 -28.08
C PRO A 392 -10.46 -20.01 -29.31
N GLY A 393 -10.88 -19.73 -30.55
CA GLY A 393 -10.37 -20.44 -31.72
C GLY A 393 -9.49 -19.67 -32.72
N LEU A 394 -9.39 -18.33 -32.67
CA LEU A 394 -8.80 -17.62 -33.83
C LEU A 394 -8.03 -16.32 -33.55
N GLN A 395 -7.85 -15.89 -32.30
CA GLN A 395 -7.16 -14.61 -32.01
C GLN A 395 -5.98 -14.71 -31.01
N TYR A 396 -5.68 -15.92 -30.52
CA TYR A 396 -4.65 -16.10 -29.49
C TYR A 396 -3.21 -15.87 -30.01
N GLU A 397 -2.98 -16.00 -31.33
CA GLU A 397 -1.70 -15.69 -31.97
C GLU A 397 -1.40 -14.18 -32.07
N MET A 398 -2.43 -13.32 -32.09
CA MET A 398 -2.22 -11.87 -32.19
C MET A 398 -2.06 -11.22 -30.80
N THR A 399 -2.65 -11.78 -29.75
CA THR A 399 -2.64 -11.21 -28.40
C THR A 399 -1.44 -11.60 -27.55
N SER A 400 -0.80 -12.75 -27.83
CA SER A 400 0.44 -13.15 -27.14
C SER A 400 1.60 -12.20 -27.46
N LYS A 401 1.67 -11.66 -28.69
CA LYS A 401 2.62 -10.59 -29.04
C LYS A 401 2.25 -9.23 -28.45
N SER A 402 0.97 -8.98 -28.15
CA SER A 402 0.53 -7.73 -27.49
C SER A 402 0.61 -7.78 -25.97
N ALA A 403 0.58 -8.97 -25.35
CA ALA A 403 0.71 -9.15 -23.90
C ALA A 403 2.08 -8.71 -23.39
N ASP A 404 3.14 -8.92 -24.19
CA ASP A 404 4.49 -8.45 -23.87
C ASP A 404 4.63 -6.91 -23.97
N ARG A 405 3.71 -6.28 -24.72
CA ARG A 405 3.59 -4.82 -24.87
C ARG A 405 2.51 -4.22 -23.95
N ALA A 406 1.68 -5.04 -23.32
CA ALA A 406 0.64 -4.60 -22.40
C ALA A 406 1.33 -4.12 -21.11
N GLY A 407 1.23 -2.81 -20.85
CA GLY A 407 1.82 -2.21 -19.66
C GLY A 407 1.26 -2.80 -18.37
N VAL A 408 1.94 -2.54 -17.25
CA VAL A 408 1.54 -2.98 -15.90
C VAL A 408 0.05 -2.74 -15.63
N ALA A 409 -0.47 -1.58 -16.06
CA ALA A 409 -1.88 -1.22 -15.93
C ALA A 409 -2.83 -2.24 -16.58
N ALA A 410 -2.49 -2.83 -17.72
CA ALA A 410 -3.34 -3.83 -18.38
C ALA A 410 -3.40 -5.15 -17.60
N ARG A 411 -2.33 -5.51 -16.88
CA ARG A 411 -2.24 -6.74 -16.07
C ARG A 411 -2.93 -6.60 -14.72
N VAL A 412 -3.05 -5.37 -14.21
CA VAL A 412 -3.76 -5.08 -12.94
C VAL A 412 -5.28 -4.97 -13.15
N LYS A 413 -5.76 -4.63 -14.36
CA LYS A 413 -7.20 -4.48 -14.64
C LYS A 413 -8.07 -5.68 -14.21
N PRO A 414 -7.71 -6.94 -14.52
CA PRO A 414 -8.50 -8.10 -14.09
C PRO A 414 -8.64 -8.19 -12.57
N TRP A 415 -7.61 -7.77 -11.81
CA TRP A 415 -7.66 -7.78 -10.36
C TRP A 415 -8.64 -6.76 -9.80
N VAL A 416 -8.71 -5.57 -10.39
CA VAL A 416 -9.67 -4.53 -9.99
C VAL A 416 -11.09 -5.01 -10.26
N LEU A 417 -11.33 -5.57 -11.45
CA LEU A 417 -12.63 -6.09 -11.83
C LEU A 417 -13.06 -7.29 -10.97
N ALA A 418 -12.13 -8.20 -10.67
CA ALA A 418 -12.40 -9.33 -9.79
C ALA A 418 -12.65 -8.90 -8.35
N ALA A 419 -11.96 -7.87 -7.85
CA ALA A 419 -12.20 -7.30 -6.52
C ALA A 419 -13.57 -6.63 -6.43
N ASP A 420 -13.95 -5.84 -7.45
CA ASP A 420 -15.28 -5.23 -7.52
C ASP A 420 -16.38 -6.29 -7.61
N ALA A 421 -16.16 -7.34 -8.42
CA ALA A 421 -17.10 -8.46 -8.53
C ALA A 421 -17.23 -9.24 -7.22
N ALA A 422 -16.13 -9.50 -6.52
CA ALA A 422 -16.15 -10.14 -5.20
C ALA A 422 -16.88 -9.28 -4.18
N LYS A 423 -16.64 -7.97 -4.17
CA LYS A 423 -17.37 -7.03 -3.32
C LYS A 423 -18.87 -7.11 -3.57
N ILE A 424 -19.30 -7.07 -4.83
CA ILE A 424 -20.72 -7.18 -5.18
C ILE A 424 -21.28 -8.53 -4.74
N ALA A 425 -20.58 -9.64 -5.00
CA ALA A 425 -21.02 -10.97 -4.59
C ALA A 425 -21.16 -11.11 -3.06
N THR A 426 -20.26 -10.50 -2.28
CA THR A 426 -20.39 -10.49 -0.82
C THR A 426 -21.57 -9.65 -0.35
N LEU A 427 -21.85 -8.52 -1.00
CA LEU A 427 -23.01 -7.70 -0.67
C LEU A 427 -24.32 -8.40 -1.03
N GLU A 428 -24.36 -9.11 -2.16
CA GLU A 428 -25.50 -9.92 -2.58
C GLU A 428 -25.74 -11.07 -1.60
N ALA A 429 -24.69 -11.82 -1.21
CA ALA A 429 -24.82 -12.87 -0.20
C ALA A 429 -25.32 -12.35 1.15
N VAL A 430 -24.84 -11.18 1.60
CA VAL A 430 -25.34 -10.56 2.83
C VAL A 430 -26.81 -10.16 2.67
N ALA A 431 -27.20 -9.56 1.54
CA ALA A 431 -28.59 -9.23 1.27
C ALA A 431 -29.50 -10.47 1.27
N GLU A 432 -29.09 -11.56 0.60
CA GLU A 432 -29.83 -12.83 0.62
C GLU A 432 -29.99 -13.40 2.04
N THR A 433 -28.96 -13.30 2.88
CA THR A 433 -29.07 -13.76 4.28
C THR A 433 -29.97 -12.86 5.14
N ILE A 434 -30.02 -11.56 4.85
CA ILE A 434 -30.92 -10.62 5.53
C ILE A 434 -32.37 -10.89 5.10
N ASP A 435 -32.62 -11.03 3.80
CA ASP A 435 -33.94 -11.35 3.25
C ASP A 435 -34.43 -12.71 3.77
N GLY A 436 -33.55 -13.71 3.81
CA GLY A 436 -33.84 -15.02 4.42
C GLY A 436 -34.13 -14.93 5.92
N GLY A 437 -33.40 -14.08 6.64
CA GLY A 437 -33.64 -13.78 8.05
C GLY A 437 -34.97 -13.08 8.29
N GLN A 438 -35.32 -12.11 7.44
CA GLN A 438 -36.61 -11.41 7.49
C GLN A 438 -37.76 -12.37 7.21
N ALA A 439 -37.66 -13.19 6.16
CA ALA A 439 -38.66 -14.21 5.86
C ALA A 439 -38.82 -15.22 7.01
N ALA A 440 -37.72 -15.61 7.67
CA ALA A 440 -37.77 -16.46 8.84
C ALA A 440 -38.44 -15.77 10.04
N LEU A 441 -38.20 -14.48 10.25
CA LEU A 441 -38.87 -13.69 11.29
C LEU A 441 -40.36 -13.54 11.00
N GLU A 442 -40.77 -13.22 9.78
CA GLU A 442 -42.17 -13.17 9.35
C GLU A 442 -42.88 -14.51 9.55
N ASN A 443 -42.21 -15.62 9.19
CA ASN A 443 -42.72 -16.97 9.45
C ASN A 443 -42.84 -17.28 10.95
N SER A 444 -41.91 -16.80 11.78
CA SER A 444 -41.99 -16.96 13.23
C SER A 444 -43.12 -16.12 13.84
N MET A 445 -43.31 -14.89 13.37
CA MET A 445 -44.36 -13.98 13.81
C MET A 445 -45.74 -14.53 13.45
N THR A 446 -45.93 -14.97 12.20
CA THR A 446 -47.18 -15.62 11.79
C THR A 446 -47.44 -16.91 12.56
N SER A 447 -46.40 -17.67 12.92
CA SER A 447 -46.52 -18.84 13.79
C SER A 447 -46.93 -18.46 15.21
N LEU A 448 -46.38 -17.38 15.78
CA LEU A 448 -46.79 -16.86 17.09
C LEU A 448 -48.23 -16.37 17.09
N VAL A 449 -48.66 -15.65 16.06
CA VAL A 449 -50.07 -15.23 15.91
C VAL A 449 -51.00 -16.44 15.84
N LYS A 450 -50.62 -17.50 15.12
CA LYS A 450 -51.39 -18.76 15.10
C LYS A 450 -51.44 -19.42 16.48
N ILE A 451 -50.34 -19.42 17.23
CA ILE A 451 -50.30 -19.96 18.60
C ILE A 451 -51.19 -19.13 19.53
N ASP A 452 -51.18 -17.80 19.40
CA ASP A 452 -52.01 -16.88 20.20
C ASP A 452 -53.52 -17.05 19.89
N GLN A 453 -53.86 -17.30 18.62
CA GLN A 453 -55.21 -17.72 18.21
C GLN A 453 -55.62 -19.06 18.85
N LEU A 454 -54.73 -20.06 18.86
CA LEU A 454 -54.99 -21.36 19.50
C LEU A 454 -55.11 -21.28 21.03
N LEU A 455 -54.45 -20.30 21.65
CA LEU A 455 -54.55 -19.99 23.07
C LEU A 455 -55.81 -19.18 23.44
N GLY A 456 -56.68 -18.88 22.45
CA GLY A 456 -57.94 -18.17 22.66
C GLY A 456 -57.78 -16.68 23.01
N ARG A 457 -56.58 -16.11 22.81
CA ARG A 457 -56.28 -14.71 23.15
C ARG A 457 -56.60 -13.74 22.01
N GLY A 458 -56.69 -14.24 20.77
CA GLY A 458 -56.98 -13.45 19.57
C GLY A 458 -58.46 -13.10 19.34
N GLU A 459 -59.40 -13.70 20.08
CA GLU A 459 -60.85 -13.49 19.86
C GLU A 459 -61.44 -12.36 20.72
N GLN A 460 -60.67 -11.81 21.66
CA GLN A 460 -61.11 -10.69 22.54
C GLN A 460 -60.61 -9.31 22.10
N ALA A 461 -59.69 -9.21 21.12
CA ALA A 461 -59.16 -7.92 20.67
C ALA A 461 -59.92 -7.31 19.49
N SER A 462 -60.91 -8.01 18.91
CA SER A 462 -61.61 -7.51 17.71
C SER A 462 -62.85 -6.66 18.00
N GLU A 463 -63.24 -6.46 19.26
CA GLU A 463 -64.39 -5.61 19.63
C GLU A 463 -64.02 -4.35 20.44
N GLU A 464 -62.77 -4.15 20.87
CA GLU A 464 -62.39 -2.99 21.72
C GLU A 464 -61.39 -1.99 21.11
N ASP A 465 -60.81 -2.22 19.92
CA ASP A 465 -59.87 -1.27 19.28
C ASP A 465 -60.48 -0.53 18.07
N ALA A 466 -61.70 -0.03 18.25
CA ALA A 466 -62.31 0.95 17.33
C ALA A 466 -62.10 2.42 17.77
N VAL A 467 -61.18 2.68 18.71
CA VAL A 467 -60.84 4.05 19.12
C VAL A 467 -59.34 4.12 19.40
N VAL A 468 -58.58 4.64 18.43
CA VAL A 468 -57.57 5.71 18.56
C VAL A 468 -56.90 5.81 17.18
N GLU A 469 -57.41 6.72 16.36
CA GLU A 469 -56.60 7.36 15.34
C GLU A 469 -55.51 8.20 16.03
N ASP A 470 -54.36 8.27 15.35
CA ASP A 470 -53.35 9.33 15.45
C ASP A 470 -52.24 9.17 16.51
N ALA A 471 -51.20 8.42 16.14
CA ALA A 471 -49.83 8.70 16.58
C ALA A 471 -48.82 8.16 15.55
N THR A 472 -48.20 9.09 14.84
CA THR A 472 -47.03 8.93 13.97
C THR A 472 -45.92 8.11 14.63
N GLU A 473 -45.55 6.99 14.01
CA GLU A 473 -44.43 6.13 14.39
C GLU A 473 -43.15 6.53 13.63
N ASP A 474 -42.61 7.69 13.96
CA ASP A 474 -41.18 7.97 13.77
C ASP A 474 -40.57 8.05 15.18
N ASP A 475 -39.40 7.44 15.39
CA ASP A 475 -38.58 7.42 16.61
C ASP A 475 -38.95 6.45 17.77
N VAL A 476 -38.53 5.18 17.64
CA VAL A 476 -38.43 4.22 18.78
C VAL A 476 -37.00 3.65 18.97
N TRP A 477 -36.00 4.08 18.19
CA TRP A 477 -34.67 3.42 18.21
C TRP A 477 -33.47 4.29 18.64
N LEU A 478 -33.68 5.40 19.36
CA LEU A 478 -32.59 6.16 19.98
C LEU A 478 -32.75 6.27 21.49
N GLY A 479 -32.30 5.24 22.21
CA GLY A 479 -32.36 5.24 23.68
C GLY A 479 -31.61 4.09 24.34
N SER A 480 -30.32 3.90 24.01
CA SER A 480 -29.45 3.04 24.82
C SER A 480 -28.23 3.84 25.25
N GLU A 481 -28.31 4.52 26.40
CA GLU A 481 -27.22 4.61 27.37
C GLU A 481 -27.78 4.93 28.76
N GLY A 482 -27.36 4.17 29.78
CA GLY A 482 -27.27 4.69 31.15
C GLY A 482 -28.07 4.00 32.25
N ARG A 483 -27.36 3.14 32.99
CA ARG A 483 -27.42 2.94 34.45
C ARG A 483 -28.68 2.38 35.11
N GLY A 484 -28.40 1.40 35.98
CA GLY A 484 -28.91 1.43 37.35
C GLY A 484 -29.88 0.31 37.67
N GLY A 485 -29.42 -0.65 38.46
CA GLY A 485 -30.21 -1.80 38.87
C GLY A 485 -31.41 -1.46 39.75
N ALA A 486 -32.37 -2.39 39.78
CA ALA A 486 -33.23 -2.60 40.93
C ALA A 486 -33.83 -4.01 40.91
N VAL A 487 -33.38 -4.81 41.87
CA VAL A 487 -34.06 -6.01 42.36
C VAL A 487 -35.46 -5.62 42.86
N ARG A 488 -36.54 -6.19 42.30
CA ARG A 488 -37.86 -6.21 42.98
C ARG A 488 -38.61 -7.53 42.76
N LYS A 489 -38.41 -8.40 43.76
CA LYS A 489 -39.38 -9.25 44.48
C LYS A 489 -40.62 -9.76 43.73
N HIS A 490 -40.67 -11.09 43.63
CA HIS A 490 -41.88 -11.90 43.55
C HIS A 490 -42.97 -11.44 44.54
N SER A 491 -44.18 -11.22 44.04
CA SER A 491 -45.39 -11.37 44.84
C SER A 491 -46.25 -12.45 44.19
N LYS A 492 -46.37 -13.59 44.90
CA LYS A 492 -47.36 -14.63 44.63
C LYS A 492 -48.74 -14.02 44.87
N LYS A 493 -49.63 -14.11 43.89
CA LYS A 493 -51.07 -14.06 44.12
C LYS A 493 -51.67 -15.33 43.52
N GLU A 494 -51.97 -16.27 44.39
CA GLU A 494 -52.78 -17.43 44.06
C GLU A 494 -54.18 -16.94 43.66
N THR A 495 -54.56 -17.16 42.40
CA THR A 495 -55.94 -17.04 41.94
C THR A 495 -56.38 -18.43 41.50
N LYS A 496 -57.37 -18.98 42.21
CA LYS A 496 -58.06 -20.23 41.89
C LYS A 496 -58.60 -20.16 40.45
N PRO A 497 -58.44 -21.20 39.61
CA PRO A 497 -59.07 -21.20 38.31
C PRO A 497 -60.57 -21.47 38.45
N THR A 498 -61.39 -20.53 38.00
CA THR A 498 -62.80 -20.76 37.71
C THR A 498 -62.89 -21.65 36.48
N VAL A 499 -63.43 -22.86 36.66
CA VAL A 499 -63.69 -23.82 35.59
C VAL A 499 -64.71 -23.22 34.63
N GLN A 500 -64.27 -22.76 33.45
CA GLN A 500 -65.16 -22.45 32.35
C GLN A 500 -65.52 -23.74 31.61
N LYS A 501 -66.82 -23.92 31.37
CA LYS A 501 -67.39 -25.12 30.79
C LYS A 501 -67.16 -25.09 29.27
N GLY A 502 -66.11 -25.75 28.79
CA GLY A 502 -65.81 -25.83 27.36
C GLY A 502 -64.34 -25.97 26.97
N ASP A 503 -63.41 -26.05 27.92
CA ASP A 503 -61.99 -26.15 27.60
C ASP A 503 -61.60 -27.61 27.26
N PRO A 504 -61.14 -27.91 26.02
CA PRO A 504 -60.77 -29.27 25.57
C PRO A 504 -59.62 -29.89 26.39
N TRP A 505 -58.90 -29.09 27.18
CA TRP A 505 -57.82 -29.53 28.05
C TRP A 505 -58.28 -30.05 29.42
N SER A 506 -59.54 -29.83 29.80
CA SER A 506 -60.13 -30.35 31.05
C SER A 506 -60.26 -31.88 31.09
N ILE A 507 -60.19 -32.54 29.94
CA ILE A 507 -60.30 -34.01 29.80
C ILE A 507 -58.96 -34.70 30.14
N LEU A 508 -57.84 -33.98 30.08
CA LEU A 508 -56.50 -34.56 30.29
C LEU A 508 -56.10 -34.67 31.77
N HIS A 509 -56.76 -33.94 32.66
CA HIS A 509 -56.56 -34.04 34.11
C HIS A 509 -57.51 -35.09 34.70
N GLY A 510 -57.14 -36.36 34.51
CA GLY A 510 -57.91 -37.52 34.96
C GLY A 510 -58.15 -37.56 36.47
N ASN A 511 -59.42 -37.74 36.84
CA ASN A 511 -59.82 -38.34 38.12
C ASN A 511 -59.40 -39.81 38.13
N LEU A 512 -58.17 -40.09 38.53
CA LEU A 512 -57.71 -41.42 38.91
C LEU A 512 -57.53 -41.44 40.43
N GLY A 513 -58.56 -41.91 41.14
CA GLY A 513 -58.45 -42.24 42.55
C GLY A 513 -59.73 -41.97 43.34
N LEU A 514 -60.64 -42.94 43.35
CA LEU A 514 -61.53 -43.27 44.46
C LEU A 514 -62.21 -44.61 44.14
N ILE A 515 -61.42 -45.68 44.29
CA ILE A 515 -61.92 -47.03 44.51
C ILE A 515 -62.17 -47.16 46.01
N GLY A 516 -63.38 -47.58 46.38
CA GLY A 516 -63.73 -48.12 47.69
C GLY A 516 -64.43 -47.15 48.65
N HIS A 517 -65.74 -47.28 48.81
CA HIS A 517 -66.30 -48.13 49.88
C HIS A 517 -67.80 -48.35 49.65
N ASP A 518 -68.22 -49.60 49.83
CA ASP A 518 -69.60 -50.00 50.09
C ASP A 518 -70.10 -49.36 51.39
N ASP A 519 -71.40 -49.09 51.48
CA ASP A 519 -72.32 -49.69 52.47
C ASP A 519 -73.69 -48.96 52.46
N ALA A 520 -74.76 -49.78 52.54
CA ALA A 520 -76.09 -49.60 53.16
C ALA A 520 -76.63 -48.17 53.41
N ASP A 521 -77.86 -47.78 53.07
CA ASP A 521 -79.17 -48.45 53.09
C ASP A 521 -80.12 -47.85 52.04
#